data_AF-A0AAD0PAT0-F1
#
_entry.id   AF-A0AAD0PAT0-F1
#
_cell.length_a   1.000
_cell.length_b   1.000
_cell.length_c   1.000
_cell.angle_alpha   90.00
_cell.angle_beta   90.00
_cell.angle_gamma   90.00
#
_symmetry.space_group_name_H-M   'P 1'
#
loop_
_entity.id
_entity.type
_entity.pdbx_description
1 polymer ?
#
loop_
_entity_poly.entity_id
_entity_poly.type
_entity_poly.pdbx_seq_one_letter_code
_entity_poly.pdbx_strand_id
1 'polypeptide(L)'
;MTTEVYVISHKEYKMPQDKIYCPLQVGKAPQITGYLRDDSGENIASKNPNYCELTGQYWAWKNRQADVKGLVHYRRLFTNGQNPYGSKESKYNKLLDEETLATLLQQYDLILPKKRNYYIETLWSHYEHSHNIKGLEVTREVIAEKYPAYLSAFEQVMKRKKAHMFNMMIAKSEIFDEYSAWLFDILFEVEKRVDISDYSPSEARIFGYISELLLDVWIEVTRPKYCELPVAFIEGQNYLVKGANMIQRKLTGKYE
;
A
#
# COMPACT_ATOMS: atom_id res chain seq x y z
N MET A 1 -17.15 1.56 18.55
CA MET A 1 -16.04 1.85 17.63
C MET A 1 -16.41 1.27 16.27
N THR A 2 -16.53 2.09 15.23
CA THR A 2 -16.78 1.64 13.86
C THR A 2 -15.46 1.37 13.15
N THR A 3 -15.33 0.19 12.54
CA THR A 3 -14.10 -0.25 11.88
C THR A 3 -14.41 -0.65 10.45
N GLU A 4 -13.69 -0.07 9.50
CA GLU A 4 -13.83 -0.35 8.07
C GLU A 4 -12.46 -0.66 7.45
N VAL A 5 -12.19 -1.95 7.21
CA VAL A 5 -10.98 -2.43 6.56
C VAL A 5 -11.31 -2.79 5.11
N TYR A 6 -10.93 -1.91 4.19
CA TYR A 6 -11.21 -2.04 2.76
C TYR A 6 -10.35 -3.12 2.12
N VAL A 7 -11.00 -4.19 1.65
CA VAL A 7 -10.35 -5.26 0.89
C VAL A 7 -10.38 -4.90 -0.58
N ILE A 8 -9.25 -4.37 -1.07
CA ILE A 8 -9.12 -3.87 -2.43
C ILE A 8 -9.07 -5.02 -3.42
N SER A 9 -9.97 -4.99 -4.40
CA SER A 9 -10.03 -5.97 -5.48
C SER A 9 -10.37 -5.34 -6.84
N HIS A 10 -9.94 -5.99 -7.92
CA HIS A 10 -10.35 -5.66 -9.29
C HIS A 10 -11.16 -6.79 -9.93
N LYS A 11 -11.44 -7.86 -9.18
CA LYS A 11 -12.21 -9.02 -9.62
C LYS A 11 -12.90 -9.72 -8.43
N GLU A 12 -13.88 -10.56 -8.71
CA GLU A 12 -14.52 -11.35 -7.67
C GLU A 12 -13.52 -12.29 -6.99
N TYR A 13 -13.60 -12.36 -5.66
CA TYR A 13 -12.75 -13.23 -4.86
C TYR A 13 -13.43 -13.64 -3.55
N LYS A 14 -12.93 -14.71 -2.93
CA LYS A 14 -13.35 -15.11 -1.59
C LYS A 14 -12.93 -14.03 -0.59
N MET A 15 -13.89 -13.42 0.07
CA MET A 15 -13.63 -12.37 1.08
C MET A 15 -13.47 -12.97 2.47
N PRO A 16 -12.73 -12.28 3.37
CA PRO A 16 -12.77 -12.58 4.81
C PRO A 16 -14.20 -12.51 5.35
N GLN A 17 -14.48 -13.27 6.41
CA GLN A 17 -15.83 -13.37 6.98
C GLN A 17 -16.09 -12.41 8.14
N ASP A 18 -15.03 -11.89 8.78
CA ASP A 18 -15.19 -10.92 9.87
C ASP A 18 -15.83 -9.63 9.34
N LYS A 19 -16.75 -9.05 10.12
CA LYS A 19 -17.53 -7.86 9.77
C LYS A 19 -16.70 -6.59 9.60
N ILE A 20 -15.45 -6.55 10.10
CA ILE A 20 -14.56 -5.39 9.88
C ILE A 20 -14.19 -5.22 8.40
N TYR A 21 -14.30 -6.28 7.60
CA TYR A 21 -13.84 -6.26 6.21
C TYR A 21 -14.92 -5.76 5.26
N CYS A 22 -14.58 -4.73 4.50
CA CYS A 22 -15.44 -4.13 3.50
C CYS A 22 -14.85 -4.39 2.10
N PRO A 23 -15.42 -5.29 1.28
CA PRO A 23 -14.96 -5.48 -0.08
C PRO A 23 -15.11 -4.18 -0.90
N LEU A 24 -14.00 -3.69 -1.46
CA LEU A 24 -13.97 -2.47 -2.26
C LEU A 24 -13.40 -2.80 -3.64
N GLN A 25 -14.24 -2.68 -4.66
CA GLN A 25 -13.84 -2.82 -6.04
C GLN A 25 -13.26 -1.50 -6.55
N VAL A 26 -12.04 -1.56 -7.08
CA VAL A 26 -11.35 -0.41 -7.67
C VAL A 26 -11.31 -0.47 -9.20
N GLY A 27 -11.28 0.70 -9.82
CA GLY A 27 -11.14 0.85 -11.27
C GLY A 27 -12.42 0.56 -12.07
N LYS A 28 -12.27 0.49 -13.40
CA LYS A 28 -13.40 0.58 -14.35
C LYS A 28 -14.07 -0.75 -14.71
N ALA A 29 -13.77 -1.84 -14.01
CA ALA A 29 -14.37 -3.14 -14.29
C ALA A 29 -15.88 -3.16 -13.97
N PRO A 30 -16.70 -4.05 -14.58
CA PRO A 30 -18.11 -4.21 -14.23
C PRO A 30 -18.31 -4.44 -12.73
N GLN A 31 -19.37 -3.85 -12.17
CA GLN A 31 -19.65 -3.91 -10.73
C GLN A 31 -19.84 -5.36 -10.25
N ILE A 32 -19.17 -5.70 -9.14
CA ILE A 32 -19.33 -6.97 -8.44
C ILE A 32 -20.40 -6.80 -7.37
N THR A 33 -21.39 -7.70 -7.35
CA THR A 33 -22.47 -7.67 -6.35
C THR A 33 -21.90 -7.76 -4.93
N GLY A 34 -22.35 -6.87 -4.05
CA GLY A 34 -21.93 -6.82 -2.65
C GLY A 34 -20.61 -6.10 -2.38
N TYR A 35 -19.96 -5.53 -3.40
CA TYR A 35 -18.73 -4.76 -3.24
C TYR A 35 -19.05 -3.26 -3.29
N LEU A 36 -18.36 -2.49 -2.47
CA LEU A 36 -18.30 -1.04 -2.61
C LEU A 36 -17.54 -0.67 -3.89
N ARG A 37 -17.68 0.58 -4.32
CA ARG A 37 -17.05 1.14 -5.52
C ARG A 37 -16.29 2.41 -5.18
N ASP A 38 -15.07 2.52 -5.70
CA ASP A 38 -14.21 3.70 -5.55
C ASP A 38 -14.59 4.85 -6.47
N ASP A 39 -15.57 4.69 -7.37
CA ASP A 39 -15.99 5.68 -8.39
C ASP A 39 -17.20 6.53 -7.99
N SER A 40 -17.53 6.55 -6.70
CA SER A 40 -18.64 7.34 -6.13
C SER A 40 -18.13 8.49 -5.26
N GLY A 41 -18.93 9.54 -5.06
CA GLY A 41 -18.53 10.69 -4.24
C GLY A 41 -17.27 11.40 -4.76
N GLU A 42 -16.45 11.95 -3.85
CA GLU A 42 -15.16 12.51 -4.21
C GLU A 42 -14.16 11.38 -4.47
N ASN A 43 -13.65 11.28 -5.70
CA ASN A 43 -12.85 10.13 -6.10
C ASN A 43 -11.81 10.40 -7.20
N ILE A 44 -10.90 9.44 -7.36
CA ILE A 44 -9.89 9.38 -8.42
C ILE A 44 -9.90 8.02 -9.13
N ALA A 45 -11.04 7.32 -9.19
CA ALA A 45 -11.13 5.96 -9.75
C ALA A 45 -10.66 5.86 -11.21
N SER A 46 -10.83 6.96 -11.97
CA SER A 46 -10.32 7.07 -13.35
C SER A 46 -8.80 6.92 -13.44
N LYS A 47 -8.06 7.20 -12.36
CA LYS A 47 -6.60 7.11 -12.24
C LYS A 47 -6.11 5.73 -11.77
N ASN A 48 -6.99 4.76 -11.58
CA ASN A 48 -6.63 3.40 -11.14
C ASN A 48 -5.50 2.74 -11.96
N PRO A 49 -5.39 2.92 -13.29
CA PRO A 49 -4.26 2.40 -14.06
C PRO A 49 -2.87 2.85 -13.56
N ASN A 50 -2.80 4.01 -12.89
CA ASN A 50 -1.55 4.62 -12.43
C ASN A 50 -1.40 4.63 -10.90
N TYR A 51 -2.52 4.76 -10.19
CA TYR A 51 -2.59 4.83 -8.72
C TYR A 51 -2.91 3.49 -8.06
N CYS A 52 -3.32 2.49 -8.83
CA CYS A 52 -3.64 1.15 -8.32
C CYS A 52 -4.61 1.22 -7.11
N GLU A 53 -4.31 0.50 -6.03
CA GLU A 53 -5.09 0.46 -4.79
C GLU A 53 -5.27 1.82 -4.10
N LEU A 54 -4.42 2.82 -4.39
CA LEU A 54 -4.52 4.14 -3.78
C LEU A 54 -5.82 4.85 -4.17
N THR A 55 -6.43 4.48 -5.30
CA THR A 55 -7.77 4.96 -5.66
C THR A 55 -8.81 4.61 -4.59
N GLY A 56 -8.73 3.40 -4.04
CA GLY A 56 -9.56 2.99 -2.91
C GLY A 56 -9.17 3.67 -1.59
N GLN A 57 -7.88 3.92 -1.34
CA GLN A 57 -7.43 4.69 -0.17
C GLN A 57 -7.99 6.12 -0.20
N TYR A 58 -7.88 6.79 -1.35
CA TYR A 58 -8.40 8.14 -1.56
C TYR A 58 -9.91 8.19 -1.34
N TRP A 59 -10.64 7.24 -1.93
CA TRP A 59 -12.08 7.15 -1.78
C TRP A 59 -12.48 6.94 -0.31
N ALA A 60 -11.79 6.04 0.41
CA ALA A 60 -12.04 5.80 1.83
C ALA A 60 -11.77 7.07 2.67
N TRP A 61 -10.64 7.74 2.42
CA TRP A 61 -10.30 9.00 3.09
C TRP A 61 -11.39 10.07 2.92
N LYS A 62 -11.91 10.23 1.70
CA LYS A 62 -12.85 11.31 1.38
C LYS A 62 -14.30 11.04 1.74
N ASN A 63 -14.72 9.77 1.70
CA ASN A 63 -16.15 9.44 1.71
C ASN A 63 -16.60 8.69 2.97
N ARG A 64 -15.66 8.31 3.86
CA ARG A 64 -15.95 7.35 4.94
C ARG A 64 -15.66 7.94 6.31
N GLN A 65 -16.63 7.79 7.20
CA GLN A 65 -16.56 8.19 8.61
C GLN A 65 -16.58 6.92 9.46
N ALA A 66 -15.40 6.46 9.85
CA ALA A 66 -15.20 5.32 10.72
C ALA A 66 -14.14 5.66 11.75
N ASP A 67 -14.20 5.12 12.96
CA ASP A 67 -13.19 5.33 14.00
C ASP A 67 -11.83 4.70 13.61
N VAL A 68 -11.89 3.61 12.84
CA VAL A 68 -10.74 2.86 12.33
C VAL A 68 -10.91 2.62 10.84
N LYS A 69 -9.89 2.97 10.05
CA LYS A 69 -9.85 2.76 8.60
C LYS A 69 -8.66 1.88 8.25
N GLY A 70 -8.83 1.00 7.27
CA GLY A 70 -7.75 0.16 6.79
C GLY A 70 -7.82 -0.13 5.31
N LEU A 71 -6.67 -0.45 4.72
CA LEU A 71 -6.52 -0.86 3.34
C LEU A 71 -5.72 -2.17 3.30
N VAL A 72 -6.31 -3.20 2.72
CA VAL A 72 -5.67 -4.51 2.50
C VAL A 72 -5.97 -5.02 1.10
N HIS A 73 -5.21 -6.02 0.63
CA HIS A 73 -5.44 -6.60 -0.69
C HIS A 73 -6.30 -7.85 -0.59
N TYR A 74 -7.11 -8.12 -1.62
CA TYR A 74 -7.90 -9.35 -1.72
C TYR A 74 -7.08 -10.66 -1.65
N ARG A 75 -5.76 -10.63 -1.91
CA ARG A 75 -4.85 -11.78 -1.81
C ARG A 75 -3.77 -11.69 -0.74
N ARG A 76 -3.71 -10.57 0.00
CA ARG A 76 -2.71 -10.33 1.05
C ARG A 76 -3.42 -9.67 2.21
N LEU A 77 -3.59 -10.44 3.28
CA LEU A 77 -4.42 -10.07 4.42
C LEU A 77 -3.60 -10.23 5.69
N PHE A 78 -3.82 -9.36 6.67
CA PHE A 78 -3.20 -9.49 7.99
C PHE A 78 -3.71 -10.74 8.70
N THR A 79 -2.81 -11.45 9.38
CA THR A 79 -3.21 -12.48 10.34
C THR A 79 -3.48 -11.85 11.71
N ASN A 80 -4.19 -12.53 12.59
CA ASN A 80 -4.36 -12.15 14.01
C ASN A 80 -3.09 -12.40 14.85
N GLY A 81 -1.91 -12.15 14.28
CA GLY A 81 -0.60 -12.42 14.90
C GLY A 81 -0.08 -13.85 14.68
N GLN A 82 -0.94 -14.77 14.22
CA GLN A 82 -0.54 -16.14 13.92
C GLN A 82 0.34 -16.29 12.67
N ASN A 83 1.01 -17.44 12.57
CA ASN A 83 1.86 -17.79 11.43
C ASN A 83 1.06 -17.78 10.09
N PRO A 84 1.50 -17.02 9.06
CA PRO A 84 0.77 -16.85 7.80
C PRO A 84 0.83 -18.04 6.83
N TYR A 85 1.52 -19.13 7.20
CA TYR A 85 1.64 -20.33 6.36
C TYR A 85 0.53 -21.36 6.64
N GLY A 86 0.26 -22.22 5.65
CA GLY A 86 -0.76 -23.28 5.71
C GLY A 86 -1.57 -23.40 4.43
N SER A 87 -2.58 -24.27 4.45
CA SER A 87 -3.59 -24.37 3.40
C SER A 87 -4.35 -23.05 3.24
N LYS A 88 -5.03 -22.86 2.10
CA LYS A 88 -5.87 -21.67 1.88
C LYS A 88 -6.89 -21.50 3.01
N GLU A 89 -7.59 -22.56 3.36
CA GLU A 89 -8.56 -22.57 4.47
C GLU A 89 -7.94 -22.21 5.81
N SER A 90 -6.80 -22.82 6.16
CA SER A 90 -6.08 -22.50 7.40
C SER A 90 -5.67 -21.03 7.47
N LYS A 91 -5.30 -20.41 6.34
CA LYS A 91 -4.98 -18.97 6.30
C LYS A 91 -6.20 -18.10 6.58
N TYR A 92 -7.38 -18.44 6.04
CA TYR A 92 -8.62 -17.70 6.31
C TYR A 92 -9.02 -17.75 7.79
N ASN A 93 -8.80 -18.88 8.46
CA ASN A 93 -9.13 -19.04 9.89
C ASN A 93 -8.16 -18.31 10.84
N LYS A 94 -7.09 -17.71 10.31
CA LYS A 94 -6.06 -16.98 11.06
C LYS A 94 -6.05 -15.48 10.72
N LEU A 95 -7.01 -15.01 9.92
CA LEU A 95 -7.07 -13.60 9.55
C LEU A 95 -7.37 -12.74 10.77
N LEU A 96 -6.97 -11.48 10.70
CA LEU A 96 -7.25 -10.50 11.73
C LEU A 96 -8.77 -10.36 11.95
N ASP A 97 -9.19 -10.46 13.20
CA ASP A 97 -10.58 -10.33 13.63
C ASP A 97 -10.78 -9.04 14.43
N GLU A 98 -12.06 -8.66 14.63
CA GLU A 98 -12.42 -7.43 15.35
C GLU A 98 -11.84 -7.37 16.77
N GLU A 99 -11.86 -8.49 17.50
CA GLU A 99 -11.42 -8.58 18.90
C GLU A 99 -9.91 -8.33 19.03
N THR A 100 -9.12 -9.00 18.18
CA THR A 100 -7.67 -8.83 18.13
C THR A 100 -7.32 -7.41 17.70
N LEU A 101 -8.00 -6.88 16.68
CA LEU A 101 -7.78 -5.52 16.21
C LEU A 101 -8.08 -4.48 17.30
N ALA A 102 -9.21 -4.61 17.99
CA ALA A 102 -9.59 -3.71 19.09
C ALA A 102 -8.54 -3.73 20.22
N THR A 103 -8.00 -4.91 20.54
CA THR A 103 -6.94 -5.06 21.55
C THR A 103 -5.65 -4.35 21.13
N LEU A 104 -5.23 -4.49 19.86
CA LEU A 104 -4.03 -3.83 19.35
C LEU A 104 -4.18 -2.31 19.35
N LEU A 105 -5.35 -1.79 18.98
CA LEU A 105 -5.60 -0.34 18.88
C LEU A 105 -5.71 0.38 20.22
N GLN A 106 -5.76 -0.36 21.34
CA GLN A 106 -5.58 0.23 22.68
C GLN A 106 -4.15 0.70 22.93
N GLN A 107 -3.17 0.07 22.27
CA GLN A 107 -1.74 0.33 22.50
C GLN A 107 -1.07 1.04 21.33
N TYR A 108 -1.59 0.83 20.12
CA TYR A 108 -1.02 1.32 18.86
C TYR A 108 -2.06 2.16 18.10
N ASP A 109 -1.57 3.08 17.29
CA ASP A 109 -2.38 3.94 16.42
C ASP A 109 -2.43 3.41 14.98
N LEU A 110 -1.47 2.55 14.62
CA LEU A 110 -1.23 2.05 13.27
C LEU A 110 -0.77 0.59 13.27
N ILE A 111 -1.27 -0.20 12.33
CA ILE A 111 -0.89 -1.60 12.09
C ILE A 111 -0.36 -1.72 10.66
N LEU A 112 0.83 -2.30 10.53
CA LEU A 112 1.56 -2.43 9.27
C LEU A 112 1.94 -3.88 8.99
N PRO A 113 2.27 -4.22 7.73
CA PRO A 113 2.93 -5.49 7.44
C PRO A 113 4.33 -5.50 8.06
N LYS A 114 4.91 -6.68 8.26
CA LYS A 114 6.35 -6.75 8.56
C LYS A 114 7.17 -6.14 7.42
N LYS A 115 8.23 -5.40 7.76
CA LYS A 115 9.13 -4.82 6.76
C LYS A 115 9.73 -5.89 5.86
N ARG A 116 9.79 -5.59 4.56
CA ARG A 116 10.52 -6.40 3.59
C ARG A 116 12.00 -6.05 3.62
N ASN A 117 12.87 -7.05 3.65
CA ASN A 117 14.32 -6.86 3.60
C ASN A 117 14.87 -6.93 2.16
N TYR A 118 15.76 -6.01 1.82
CA TYR A 118 16.54 -5.94 0.59
C TYR A 118 18.01 -6.11 0.94
N TYR A 119 18.55 -7.30 0.78
CA TYR A 119 19.88 -7.61 1.32
C TYR A 119 21.03 -6.88 0.60
N ILE A 120 20.87 -6.66 -0.71
CA ILE A 120 21.96 -6.19 -1.59
C ILE A 120 21.80 -4.71 -1.92
N GLU A 121 20.59 -4.17 -1.89
CA GLU A 121 20.24 -2.85 -2.45
C GLU A 121 19.63 -1.94 -1.38
N THR A 122 19.85 -0.64 -1.53
CA THR A 122 19.04 0.36 -0.82
C THR A 122 17.67 0.47 -1.48
N LEU A 123 16.70 1.11 -0.81
CA LEU A 123 15.40 1.38 -1.41
C LEU A 123 15.53 2.23 -2.68
N TRP A 124 16.44 3.21 -2.68
CA TRP A 124 16.76 3.99 -3.89
C TRP A 124 17.27 3.12 -5.03
N SER A 125 18.36 2.37 -4.82
CA SER A 125 18.96 1.57 -5.89
C SER A 125 18.02 0.45 -6.34
N HIS A 126 17.21 -0.10 -5.42
CA HIS A 126 16.21 -1.10 -5.77
C HIS A 126 15.12 -0.51 -6.67
N TYR A 127 14.66 0.71 -6.38
CA TYR A 127 13.69 1.42 -7.22
C TYR A 127 14.29 1.74 -8.60
N GLU A 128 15.50 2.29 -8.65
CA GLU A 128 16.23 2.60 -9.89
C GLU A 128 16.41 1.37 -10.79
N HIS A 129 16.67 0.20 -10.19
CA HIS A 129 16.80 -1.07 -10.89
C HIS A 129 15.48 -1.80 -11.14
N SER A 130 14.34 -1.28 -10.68
CA SER A 130 13.03 -1.92 -10.83
C SER A 130 12.05 -1.08 -11.64
N HIS A 131 12.27 0.24 -11.71
CA HIS A 131 11.36 1.23 -12.27
C HIS A 131 12.12 2.42 -12.86
N ASN A 132 11.45 3.24 -13.66
CA ASN A 132 12.00 4.51 -14.10
C ASN A 132 12.23 5.46 -12.90
N ILE A 133 13.50 5.79 -12.65
CA ILE A 133 13.95 6.58 -11.49
C ILE A 133 13.37 8.00 -11.45
N LYS A 134 12.97 8.55 -12.61
CA LYS A 134 12.51 9.94 -12.71
C LYS A 134 11.36 10.28 -11.76
N GLY A 135 10.45 9.32 -11.55
CA GLY A 135 9.33 9.52 -10.61
C GLY A 135 9.79 9.75 -9.17
N LEU A 136 10.83 9.04 -8.73
CA LEU A 136 11.36 9.16 -7.37
C LEU A 136 12.22 10.43 -7.20
N GLU A 137 12.97 10.82 -8.23
CA GLU A 137 13.70 12.10 -8.25
C GLU A 137 12.76 13.29 -8.11
N VAL A 138 11.70 13.33 -8.92
CA VAL A 138 10.68 14.38 -8.84
C VAL A 138 9.96 14.35 -7.50
N THR A 139 9.72 13.16 -6.93
CA THR A 139 9.16 13.05 -5.57
C THR A 139 10.05 13.74 -4.54
N ARG A 140 11.39 13.58 -4.64
CA ARG A 140 12.34 14.27 -3.76
C ARG A 140 12.27 15.78 -3.92
N GLU A 141 12.17 16.28 -5.16
CA GLU A 141 12.02 17.71 -5.46
C GLU A 141 10.73 18.28 -4.84
N VAL A 142 9.60 17.60 -5.06
CA VAL A 142 8.30 17.98 -4.49
C VAL A 142 8.35 18.02 -2.96
N ILE A 143 8.98 17.04 -2.32
CA ILE A 143 9.16 17.04 -0.86
C ILE A 143 10.02 18.21 -0.42
N ALA A 144 11.14 18.49 -1.10
CA ALA A 144 12.01 19.61 -0.76
C ALA A 144 11.29 20.97 -0.82
N GLU A 145 10.38 21.13 -1.78
CA GLU A 145 9.61 22.36 -1.97
C GLU A 145 8.41 22.49 -1.03
N LYS A 146 7.55 21.47 -0.97
CA LYS A 146 6.26 21.53 -0.25
C LYS A 146 6.37 21.09 1.21
N TYR A 147 7.29 20.19 1.50
CA TYR A 147 7.44 19.55 2.81
C TYR A 147 8.91 19.49 3.24
N PRO A 148 9.64 20.61 3.30
CA PRO A 148 11.10 20.61 3.54
C PRO A 148 11.51 19.89 4.83
N ALA A 149 10.64 19.88 5.86
CA ALA A 149 10.85 19.13 7.09
C ALA A 149 10.93 17.60 6.89
N TYR A 150 10.36 17.06 5.81
CA TYR A 150 10.36 15.63 5.48
C TYR A 150 11.57 15.23 4.63
N LEU A 151 12.34 16.18 4.06
CA LEU A 151 13.42 15.87 3.13
C LEU A 151 14.51 15.01 3.76
N SER A 152 14.94 15.34 4.98
CA SER A 152 15.94 14.53 5.70
C SER A 152 15.43 13.11 5.96
N ALA A 153 14.14 12.94 6.29
CA ALA A 153 13.56 11.62 6.51
C ALA A 153 13.49 10.83 5.20
N PHE A 154 13.10 11.47 4.10
CA PHE A 154 13.09 10.89 2.76
C PHE A 154 14.48 10.35 2.40
N GLU A 155 15.53 11.17 2.50
CA GLU A 155 16.89 10.76 2.15
C GLU A 155 17.42 9.64 3.03
N GLN A 156 17.05 9.62 4.31
CA GLN A 156 17.42 8.52 5.22
C GLN A 156 16.68 7.23 4.86
N VAL A 157 15.38 7.30 4.58
CA VAL A 157 14.58 6.13 4.18
C VAL A 157 15.12 5.55 2.87
N MET A 158 15.42 6.39 1.88
CA MET A 158 15.95 5.95 0.60
C MET A 158 17.30 5.19 0.70
N LYS A 159 18.07 5.43 1.77
CA LYS A 159 19.33 4.71 2.08
C LYS A 159 19.11 3.38 2.83
N ARG A 160 17.89 3.09 3.31
CA ARG A 160 17.58 1.86 4.04
C ARG A 160 17.56 0.65 3.11
N LYS A 161 17.64 -0.52 3.74
CA LYS A 161 17.54 -1.84 3.11
C LYS A 161 16.26 -2.58 3.51
N LYS A 162 15.29 -1.86 4.10
CA LYS A 162 14.01 -2.43 4.53
C LYS A 162 12.93 -1.35 4.56
N ALA A 163 11.71 -1.71 4.17
CA ALA A 163 10.54 -0.83 4.25
C ALA A 163 9.24 -1.62 4.43
N HIS A 164 8.18 -0.95 4.89
CA HIS A 164 6.83 -1.49 4.81
C HIS A 164 6.33 -1.41 3.36
N MET A 165 6.00 -2.56 2.77
CA MET A 165 5.58 -2.65 1.36
C MET A 165 4.09 -2.91 1.24
N PHE A 166 3.57 -2.84 0.01
CA PHE A 166 2.20 -3.16 -0.38
C PHE A 166 1.14 -2.10 -0.10
N ASN A 167 1.46 -0.90 0.38
CA ASN A 167 0.44 0.11 0.72
C ASN A 167 -0.66 -0.41 1.68
N MET A 168 -0.37 -1.43 2.49
CA MET A 168 -1.33 -2.01 3.44
C MET A 168 -1.17 -1.36 4.80
N MET A 169 -2.28 -0.95 5.40
CA MET A 169 -2.32 -0.41 6.76
C MET A 169 -3.70 -0.56 7.39
N ILE A 170 -3.78 -0.61 8.71
CA ILE A 170 -5.02 -0.37 9.48
C ILE A 170 -4.67 0.63 10.56
N ALA A 171 -5.42 1.72 10.67
CA ALA A 171 -5.09 2.80 11.60
C ALA A 171 -6.34 3.44 12.20
N LYS A 172 -6.15 4.15 13.31
CA LYS A 172 -7.14 5.13 13.80
C LYS A 172 -7.43 6.14 12.68
N SER A 173 -8.67 6.63 12.59
CA SER A 173 -9.11 7.49 11.49
C SER A 173 -8.21 8.70 11.29
N GLU A 174 -7.85 9.38 12.38
CA GLU A 174 -6.96 10.56 12.35
C GLU A 174 -5.61 10.25 11.67
N ILE A 175 -4.98 9.12 12.01
CA ILE A 175 -3.71 8.69 11.41
C ILE A 175 -3.89 8.35 9.93
N PHE A 176 -4.96 7.64 9.58
CA PHE A 176 -5.26 7.30 8.19
C PHE A 176 -5.49 8.54 7.34
N ASP A 177 -6.25 9.51 7.86
CA ASP A 177 -6.65 10.72 7.16
C ASP A 177 -5.49 11.71 7.04
N GLU A 178 -4.66 11.87 8.08
CA GLU A 178 -3.43 12.68 8.03
C GLU A 178 -2.41 12.13 7.03
N TYR A 179 -2.18 10.80 7.05
CA TYR A 179 -1.30 10.16 6.08
C TYR A 179 -1.82 10.32 4.65
N SER A 180 -3.12 10.09 4.44
CA SER A 180 -3.74 10.21 3.11
C SER A 180 -3.66 11.65 2.59
N ALA A 181 -3.93 12.65 3.43
CA ALA A 181 -3.81 14.05 3.06
C ALA A 181 -2.40 14.41 2.59
N TRP A 182 -1.38 14.01 3.36
CA TRP A 182 0.01 14.24 3.01
C TRP A 182 0.44 13.48 1.75
N LEU A 183 0.08 12.21 1.65
CA LEU A 183 0.45 11.35 0.52
C LEU A 183 -0.10 11.90 -0.80
N PHE A 184 -1.41 12.20 -0.85
CA PHE A 184 -2.04 12.62 -2.09
C PHE A 184 -1.64 14.03 -2.52
N ASP A 185 -1.35 14.95 -1.59
CA ASP A 185 -0.84 16.27 -1.94
C ASP A 185 0.55 16.21 -2.62
N ILE A 186 1.38 15.24 -2.23
CA ILE A 186 2.66 14.94 -2.89
C ILE A 186 2.42 14.27 -4.24
N LEU A 187 1.66 13.16 -4.27
CA LEU A 187 1.48 12.37 -5.50
C LEU A 187 0.81 13.17 -6.61
N PHE A 188 -0.18 14.01 -6.30
CA PHE A 188 -0.80 14.88 -7.29
C PHE A 188 0.14 15.95 -7.84
N GLU A 189 1.14 16.38 -7.06
CA GLU A 189 2.15 17.30 -7.57
C GLU A 189 3.19 16.56 -8.43
N VAL A 190 3.60 15.35 -8.04
CA VAL A 190 4.46 14.49 -8.86
C VAL A 190 3.79 14.16 -10.19
N GLU A 191 2.50 13.86 -10.19
CA GLU A 191 1.72 13.56 -11.40
C GLU A 191 1.73 14.71 -12.42
N LYS A 192 1.75 15.97 -11.97
CA LYS A 192 1.85 17.13 -12.87
C LYS A 192 3.22 17.28 -13.52
N ARG A 193 4.27 16.72 -12.89
CA ARG A 193 5.67 16.95 -13.24
C ARG A 193 6.31 15.76 -13.97
N VAL A 194 5.69 14.59 -13.94
CA VAL A 194 6.20 13.38 -14.59
C VAL A 194 5.30 13.00 -15.76
N ASP A 195 5.85 13.05 -16.96
CA ASP A 195 5.19 12.51 -18.14
C ASP A 195 5.37 10.98 -18.19
N ILE A 196 4.25 10.26 -18.20
CA ILE A 196 4.19 8.78 -18.29
C ILE A 196 3.58 8.29 -19.60
N SER A 197 3.41 9.18 -20.60
CA SER A 197 2.74 8.85 -21.87
C SER A 197 3.41 7.71 -22.62
N ASP A 198 4.74 7.61 -22.52
CA ASP A 198 5.56 6.57 -23.15
C ASP A 198 5.85 5.37 -22.23
N TYR A 199 5.28 5.33 -21.01
CA TYR A 199 5.54 4.25 -20.07
C TYR A 199 4.73 3.00 -20.44
N SER A 200 5.31 1.83 -20.19
CA SER A 200 4.56 0.57 -20.27
C SER A 200 3.41 0.56 -19.24
N PRO A 201 2.34 -0.25 -19.41
CA PRO A 201 1.27 -0.35 -18.41
C PRO A 201 1.72 -0.78 -17.01
N SER A 202 2.89 -1.42 -16.88
CA SER A 202 3.48 -1.72 -15.57
C SER A 202 4.17 -0.49 -15.00
N GLU A 203 5.03 0.16 -15.78
CA GLU A 203 5.77 1.34 -15.35
C GLU A 203 4.84 2.53 -15.08
N ALA A 204 3.74 2.65 -15.80
CA ALA A 204 2.74 3.70 -15.59
C ALA A 204 2.07 3.66 -14.19
N ARG A 205 2.33 2.62 -13.38
CA ARG A 205 1.89 2.47 -11.98
C ARG A 205 2.78 3.17 -10.96
N ILE A 206 3.64 4.10 -11.42
CA ILE A 206 4.63 4.78 -10.59
C ILE A 206 4.10 5.30 -9.26
N PHE A 207 2.87 5.81 -9.20
CA PHE A 207 2.34 6.42 -7.97
C PHE A 207 2.11 5.38 -6.88
N GLY A 208 1.70 4.15 -7.25
CA GLY A 208 1.61 3.03 -6.32
C GLY A 208 2.98 2.57 -5.82
N TYR A 209 4.02 2.64 -6.66
CA TYR A 209 5.39 2.27 -6.26
C TYR A 209 6.02 3.33 -5.34
N ILE A 210 5.81 4.61 -5.66
CA ILE A 210 6.28 5.75 -4.85
C ILE A 210 5.61 5.72 -3.47
N SER A 211 4.30 5.46 -3.40
CA SER A 211 3.57 5.45 -2.12
C SER A 211 4.08 4.38 -1.15
N GLU A 212 4.54 3.22 -1.64
CA GLU A 212 5.10 2.18 -0.78
C GLU A 212 6.33 2.70 -0.02
N LEU A 213 7.12 3.58 -0.65
CA LEU A 213 8.29 4.20 -0.03
C LEU A 213 7.91 5.36 0.88
N LEU A 214 6.92 6.16 0.49
CA LEU A 214 6.51 7.37 1.21
C LEU A 214 5.85 7.07 2.57
N LEU A 215 5.24 5.90 2.77
CA LEU A 215 4.70 5.50 4.07
C LEU A 215 5.76 5.54 5.18
N ASP A 216 6.94 4.96 4.92
CA ASP A 216 8.05 4.97 5.89
C ASP A 216 8.59 6.39 6.10
N VAL A 217 8.62 7.23 5.06
CA VAL A 217 9.01 8.64 5.19
C VAL A 217 8.07 9.40 6.11
N TRP A 218 6.77 9.17 5.97
CA TRP A 218 5.77 9.78 6.83
C TRP A 218 5.93 9.35 8.29
N ILE A 219 6.07 8.04 8.53
CA ILE A 219 6.24 7.45 9.87
C ILE A 219 7.48 7.99 10.59
N GLU A 220 8.60 8.20 9.88
CA GLU A 220 9.83 8.71 10.49
C GLU A 220 9.68 10.11 11.07
N VAL A 221 8.83 10.94 10.44
CA VAL A 221 8.57 12.32 10.85
C VAL A 221 7.48 12.38 11.90
N THR A 222 6.35 11.71 11.70
CA THR A 222 5.15 11.82 12.57
C THR A 222 5.19 10.88 13.77
N ARG A 223 5.97 9.79 13.69
CA ARG A 223 6.21 8.81 14.76
C ARG A 223 4.94 8.26 15.43
N PRO A 224 3.93 7.80 14.68
CA PRO A 224 2.78 7.12 15.27
C PRO A 224 3.23 5.86 16.00
N LYS A 225 2.53 5.46 17.07
CA LYS A 225 2.80 4.15 17.69
C LYS A 225 2.27 3.08 16.75
N TYR A 226 3.15 2.27 16.19
CA TYR A 226 2.73 1.21 15.27
C TYR A 226 3.17 -0.18 15.73
N CYS A 227 2.43 -1.20 15.31
CA CYS A 227 2.84 -2.59 15.40
C CYS A 227 2.85 -3.26 14.01
N GLU A 228 3.58 -4.37 13.89
CA GLU A 228 3.69 -5.12 12.64
C GLU A 228 3.00 -6.48 12.78
N LEU A 229 2.09 -6.81 11.85
CA LEU A 229 1.45 -8.12 11.78
C LEU A 229 1.97 -8.95 10.60
N PRO A 230 2.01 -10.28 10.72
CA PRO A 230 2.26 -11.15 9.57
C PRO A 230 1.17 -11.01 8.50
N VAL A 231 1.57 -11.17 7.24
CA VAL A 231 0.65 -11.12 6.09
C VAL A 231 0.50 -12.51 5.49
N ALA A 232 -0.73 -13.01 5.45
CA ALA A 232 -1.10 -14.21 4.74
C ALA A 232 -1.23 -13.93 3.23
N PHE A 233 -0.37 -14.55 2.43
CA PHE A 233 -0.53 -14.61 0.99
C PHE A 233 -1.47 -15.78 0.66
N ILE A 234 -2.68 -15.46 0.20
CA ILE A 234 -3.74 -16.45 -0.01
C ILE A 234 -3.38 -17.43 -1.13
N GLU A 235 -2.72 -16.94 -2.18
CA GLU A 235 -2.20 -17.77 -3.27
C GLU A 235 -0.76 -18.23 -2.99
N GLY A 236 -0.39 -19.35 -3.60
CA GLY A 236 0.99 -19.85 -3.55
C GLY A 236 1.96 -18.85 -4.18
N GLN A 237 3.13 -18.66 -3.57
CA GLN A 237 4.21 -17.90 -4.18
C GLN A 237 5.22 -18.86 -4.81
N ASN A 238 5.49 -18.69 -6.11
CA ASN A 238 6.59 -19.41 -6.75
C ASN A 238 7.90 -18.63 -6.56
N TYR A 239 8.65 -18.97 -5.52
CA TYR A 239 9.91 -18.29 -5.17
C TYR A 239 11.03 -18.53 -6.18
N LEU A 240 11.03 -19.67 -6.90
CA LEU A 240 12.01 -19.95 -7.95
C LEU A 240 11.85 -18.99 -9.12
N VAL A 241 10.62 -18.81 -9.61
CA VAL A 241 10.31 -17.85 -10.68
C VAL A 241 10.63 -16.43 -10.24
N LYS A 242 10.28 -16.06 -9.00
CA LYS A 242 10.64 -14.73 -8.45
C LYS A 242 12.15 -14.50 -8.40
N GLY A 243 12.92 -15.51 -8.00
CA GLY A 243 14.38 -15.46 -7.96
C GLY A 243 14.99 -15.30 -9.35
N ALA A 244 14.53 -16.08 -10.33
CA ALA A 244 14.97 -15.99 -11.71
C ALA A 244 14.68 -14.60 -12.31
N ASN A 245 13.45 -14.09 -12.15
CA ASN A 245 13.07 -12.76 -12.64
C ASN A 245 13.87 -11.63 -11.98
N MET A 246 14.22 -11.77 -10.70
CA MET A 246 15.08 -10.79 -10.00
C MET A 246 16.49 -10.74 -10.62
N ILE A 247 17.09 -11.90 -10.90
CA ILE A 247 18.41 -11.98 -11.55
C ILE A 247 18.34 -11.41 -12.97
N GLN A 248 17.31 -11.78 -13.73
CA GLN A 248 17.11 -11.28 -15.08
C GLN A 248 17.03 -9.75 -15.12
N ARG A 249 16.18 -9.14 -14.28
CA ARG A 249 16.07 -7.67 -14.20
C ARG A 249 17.42 -7.00 -13.92
N LYS A 250 18.20 -7.57 -12.99
CA LYS A 250 19.53 -7.06 -12.65
C LYS A 250 20.52 -7.12 -13.81
N LEU A 251 20.40 -8.11 -14.69
CA LEU A 251 21.32 -8.29 -15.83
C LEU A 251 20.87 -7.53 -17.09
N THR A 252 19.57 -7.36 -17.31
CA THR A 252 19.04 -6.86 -18.57
C THR A 252 18.49 -5.44 -18.51
N GLY A 253 18.16 -4.93 -17.31
CA GLY A 253 17.47 -3.65 -17.15
C GLY A 253 16.08 -3.60 -17.83
N LYS A 254 15.53 -4.74 -18.26
CA LYS A 254 14.23 -4.84 -18.92
C LYS A 254 13.14 -5.17 -17.92
N TYR A 255 12.11 -4.33 -17.93
CA TYR A 255 10.91 -4.40 -17.11
C TYR A 255 9.74 -4.91 -17.97
N GLU A 256 9.53 -6.24 -18.00
CA GLU A 256 8.30 -6.85 -18.56
C GLU A 256 7.30 -7.18 -17.46
#